data_AF-A0A2N4S5K2-F1
#
_entry.id   AF-A0A2N4S5K2-F1
#
_cell.length_a   1.000
_cell.length_b   1.000
_cell.length_c   1.000
_cell.angle_alpha   90.00
_cell.angle_beta   90.00
_cell.angle_gamma   90.00
#
_symmetry.space_group_name_H-M   'P 1'
#
loop_
_entity.id
_entity.type
_entity.pdbx_description
1 polymer ?
#
loop_
_entity_poly.entity_id
_entity_poly.type
_entity_poly.pdbx_seq_one_letter_code
_entity_poly.pdbx_strand_id
1 'polypeptide(L)' 'MWVKTPIVRDDEIVIGNIMPLSLTVDHRIVDGGESTRFIYQVMEYLTDPISFLMEE' A
#
# COMPACT_ATOMS: atom_id res chain seq x y z
N MET A 1 -7.35 -3.62 12.56
CA MET A 1 -8.02 -2.49 13.24
C MET A 1 -7.43 -1.22 12.68
N TRP A 2 -8.25 -0.27 12.20
CA TRP A 2 -7.76 1.01 11.70
C TRP A 2 -7.02 1.74 12.81
N VAL A 3 -5.79 2.18 12.53
CA VAL A 3 -5.00 2.95 13.50
C VAL A 3 -5.07 4.42 13.10
N LYS A 4 -5.47 5.27 14.06
CA LYS A 4 -5.40 6.72 13.92
C LYS A 4 -3.95 7.14 14.10
N THR A 5 -3.37 7.75 13.09
CA THR A 5 -1.93 8.08 13.06
C THR A 5 -1.74 9.49 12.53
N PRO A 6 -0.91 10.34 13.17
CA PRO A 6 -0.55 11.62 12.60
C PRO A 6 0.27 11.40 11.32
N ILE A 7 -0.13 12.03 10.22
CA ILE A 7 0.54 11.96 8.92
C ILE A 7 0.71 13.36 8.36
N VAL A 8 1.68 13.52 7.46
CA VAL A 8 1.84 14.75 6.67
C VAL A 8 1.05 14.58 5.37
N ARG A 9 0.17 15.53 5.06
CA ARG A 9 -0.55 15.63 3.79
C ARG A 9 -0.63 17.11 3.41
N ASP A 10 -0.21 17.43 2.19
CA ASP A 10 -0.22 18.81 1.66
C ASP A 10 0.49 19.81 2.61
N ASP A 11 1.67 19.43 3.10
CA ASP A 11 2.49 20.17 4.08
C ASP A 11 1.83 20.42 5.47
N GLU A 12 0.70 19.79 5.76
CA GLU A 12 0.01 19.87 7.05
C GLU A 12 0.04 18.53 7.82
N ILE A 13 0.07 18.61 9.15
CA ILE A 13 -0.08 17.43 10.02
C ILE A 13 -1.58 17.18 10.24
N VAL A 14 -2.07 16.04 9.74
CA VAL A 14 -3.48 15.61 9.87
C VAL A 14 -3.58 14.22 10.49
N ILE A 15 -4.75 13.88 11.04
CA ILE A 15 -5.02 12.52 11.53
C ILE A 15 -5.44 11.63 10.35
N GLY A 16 -4.61 10.66 10.00
CA GLY A 16 -4.89 9.65 8.98
C GLY A 16 -5.42 8.33 9.54
N ASN A 17 -6.12 7.57 8.71
CA ASN A 17 -6.38 6.15 8.93
C ASN A 17 -5.29 5.35 8.24
N ILE A 18 -4.46 4.63 9.01
CA ILE A 18 -3.42 3.76 8.45
C ILE A 18 -3.86 2.30 8.54
N MET A 19 -3.67 1.59 7.44
CA MET A 19 -3.79 0.14 7.36
C MET A 19 -2.39 -0.46 7.18
N PRO A 20 -1.83 -1.13 8.20
CA PRO A 20 -0.58 -1.86 8.02
C PRO A 20 -0.81 -3.07 7.12
N LEU A 21 0.10 -3.28 6.18
CA LEU A 21 0.14 -4.45 5.31
C LEU A 21 1.41 -5.25 5.58
N SER A 22 1.29 -6.57 5.52
CA SER A 22 2.41 -7.49 5.63
C SER A 22 2.36 -8.49 4.47
N LEU A 23 3.45 -8.60 3.72
CA LEU A 23 3.63 -9.58 2.67
C LEU A 23 4.70 -10.59 3.12
N THR A 24 4.39 -11.88 3.02
CA THR A 24 5.35 -12.97 3.22
C THR A 24 5.63 -13.62 1.88
N VAL A 25 6.90 -13.76 1.52
CA VAL A 25 7.34 -14.33 0.24
C VAL A 25 8.38 -15.43 0.45
N ASP A 26 8.46 -16.35 -0.52
CA ASP A 26 9.59 -17.28 -0.62
C ASP A 26 10.71 -16.65 -1.44
N HIS A 27 11.78 -16.24 -0.77
CA HIS A 27 12.91 -15.55 -1.41
C HIS A 27 13.72 -16.40 -2.40
N ARG A 28 13.48 -17.70 -2.46
CA ARG A 28 14.10 -18.57 -3.47
C ARG A 28 13.43 -18.40 -4.84
N ILE A 29 12.20 -17.89 -4.86
CA ILE A 29 11.37 -17.72 -6.05
C ILE A 29 11.26 -16.23 -6.42
N VAL A 30 11.16 -15.35 -5.42
CA VAL A 30 10.88 -13.92 -5.61
C VAL A 30 11.93 -13.07 -4.91
N ASP A 31 12.46 -12.06 -5.59
CA ASP A 31 13.38 -11.10 -4.98
C ASP A 31 12.66 -9.96 -4.25
N GLY A 32 13.44 -9.12 -3.56
CA GLY A 32 12.89 -7.97 -2.83
C GLY A 32 12.27 -6.92 -3.75
N GLY A 33 12.82 -6.70 -4.94
CA GLY A 33 12.32 -5.70 -5.88
C GLY A 33 10.95 -6.06 -6.44
N GLU A 34 10.77 -7.32 -6.86
CA GLU A 34 9.48 -7.89 -7.29
C GLU A 34 8.44 -7.78 -6.16
N SER A 35 8.83 -8.19 -4.95
CA SER A 35 7.95 -8.16 -3.77
C SER A 35 7.51 -6.73 -3.42
N THR A 36 8.43 -5.76 -3.51
CA THR A 36 8.15 -4.35 -3.28
C THR A 36 7.22 -3.78 -4.36
N ARG A 37 7.47 -4.05 -5.64
CA ARG A 37 6.58 -3.61 -6.73
C ARG A 37 5.17 -4.14 -6.56
N PHE A 38 5.05 -5.44 -6.23
CA PHE A 38 3.76 -6.07 -6.01
C PHE A 38 2.96 -5.42 -4.88
N ILE A 39 3.57 -5.21 -3.70
CA ILE A 39 2.83 -4.60 -2.60
C ILE A 39 2.49 -3.12 -2.86
N TYR A 40 3.32 -2.38 -3.60
CA TYR A 40 2.97 -1.02 -4.03
C TYR A 40 1.76 -1.02 -4.97
N GLN A 41 1.71 -1.92 -5.94
CA GLN A 41 0.56 -2.05 -6.85
C GLN A 41 -0.72 -2.38 -6.06
N VAL A 42 -0.64 -3.30 -5.09
CA VAL A 42 -1.76 -3.58 -4.17
C VAL A 42 -2.16 -2.32 -3.38
N MET A 43 -1.21 -1.54 -2.88
CA MET A 43 -1.48 -0.28 -2.16
C MET A 43 -2.17 0.76 -3.04
N GLU A 44 -1.78 0.88 -4.31
CA GLU A 44 -2.39 1.79 -5.28
C GLU A 44 -3.86 1.44 -5.51
N TYR A 45 -4.18 0.17 -5.78
CA TYR A 45 -5.58 -0.27 -5.96
C TYR A 45 -6.43 -0.11 -4.70
N LEU A 46 -5.85 -0.31 -3.51
CA LEU A 46 -6.56 -0.06 -2.25
C LEU A 46 -6.81 1.43 -2.00
N THR A 47 -6.00 2.31 -2.60
CA THR A 47 -6.13 3.78 -2.48
C THR A 47 -7.14 4.33 -3.50
N ASP A 48 -7.12 3.81 -4.72
CA ASP A 48 -8.09 4.12 -5.78
C ASP A 48 -8.64 2.83 -6.41
N PRO A 49 -9.72 2.25 -5.86
CA PRO A 49 -10.29 1.01 -6.37
C PRO A 49 -10.83 1.09 -7.80
N ILE A 50 -11.10 2.30 -8.32
CA ILE A 50 -11.57 2.47 -9.70
C ILE A 50 -10.44 2.18 -10.68
N SER A 51 -9.20 2.55 -10.34
CA SER A 51 -8.01 2.24 -11.17
C SER A 51 -7.88 0.74 -11.44
N PHE A 52 -8.16 -0.11 -10.45
CA PHE A 52 -8.15 -1.57 -10.60
C PHE A 52 -9.24 -2.08 -11.56
N LEU A 53 -10.42 -1.45 -11.57
CA LEU A 53 -11.53 -1.83 -12.45
C LEU A 53 -11.36 -1.36 -13.90
N MET A 54 -10.48 -0.38 -14.11
CA MET A 54 -10.20 0.21 -15.43
C MET A 54 -8.94 -0.37 -16.08
N GLU A 55 -8.25 -1.27 -15.40
CA GLU A 55 -7.15 -2.04 -15.96
C GLU A 55 -7.70 -3.08 -16.97
N GLU A 56 -7.18 -3.07 -18.20
CA GLU A 56 -7.50 -4.07 -19.24
C GLU A 56 -6.63 -5.32 -19.12
#